data_AF-A0A9D7N8R8-F1
#
_entry.id   AF-A0A9D7N8R8-F1
#
_cell.length_a   1.000
_cell.length_b   1.000
_cell.length_c   1.000
_cell.angle_alpha   90.00
_cell.angle_beta   90.00
_cell.angle_gamma   90.00
#
_symmetry.space_group_name_H-M   'P 1'
#
loop_
_entity.id
_entity.type
_entity.pdbx_description
1 polymer ?
#
loop_
_entity_poly.entity_id
_entity_poly.type
_entity_poly.pdbx_seq_one_letter_code
_entity_poly.pdbx_strand_id
1 'polypeptide(L)'
;MIRVNLLPAEYRRRDRTPLRVFGALIAAVVAVCACGFYYADTFFGELGSVEARLAEVKSELSGLLPQVKHHDSLVREKDDYSARATTIHEISKSRISWTKKIDELIDITNAGEPREETGEGYLVWFGTLDITQNVIENAKKKKKKDGAEPDTAGNVRLQGMCATEHASSIVAFLTDLKSNEEFFRDFSHIEDPKADLMEQEDQALEPAHVMNFPIAMPVLSRAARAAK
;
A
#
# COMPACT_ATOMS: atom_id res chain seq x y z
N MET A 1 -83.32 -55.86 -32.44
CA MET A 1 -84.29 -56.90 -32.03
C MET A 1 -83.91 -57.35 -30.62
N ILE A 2 -84.59 -56.83 -29.59
CA ILE A 2 -84.24 -57.04 -28.18
C ILE A 2 -84.85 -58.37 -27.71
N ARG A 3 -84.02 -59.33 -27.31
CA ARG A 3 -84.47 -60.63 -26.78
C ARG A 3 -84.59 -60.52 -25.26
N VAL A 4 -85.82 -60.33 -24.77
CA VAL A 4 -86.11 -60.25 -23.32
C VAL A 4 -86.28 -61.67 -22.77
N ASN A 5 -85.44 -62.03 -21.80
CA ASN A 5 -85.48 -63.35 -21.16
C ASN A 5 -86.64 -63.42 -20.14
N LEU A 6 -87.71 -64.14 -20.49
CA LEU A 6 -88.95 -64.24 -19.70
C LEU A 6 -88.87 -65.25 -18.55
N LEU A 7 -87.71 -65.85 -18.29
CA LEU A 7 -87.52 -66.75 -17.14
C LEU A 7 -87.58 -65.95 -15.82
N PRO A 8 -88.35 -66.44 -14.81
CA PRO A 8 -88.36 -65.89 -13.45
C PRO A 8 -86.92 -65.76 -12.92
N ALA A 9 -86.65 -64.73 -12.11
CA ALA A 9 -85.28 -64.40 -11.65
C ALA A 9 -84.53 -65.59 -11.04
N GLU A 10 -85.27 -66.52 -10.44
CA GLU A 10 -84.80 -67.76 -9.82
C GLU A 10 -84.25 -68.81 -10.81
N TYR A 11 -84.73 -68.81 -12.06
CA TYR A 11 -84.34 -69.78 -13.11
C TYR A 11 -83.42 -69.20 -14.18
N ARG A 12 -83.04 -67.93 -14.07
CA ARG A 12 -82.00 -67.38 -14.94
C ARG A 12 -80.67 -68.03 -14.56
N ARG A 13 -80.10 -68.86 -15.45
CA ARG A 13 -78.71 -69.31 -15.32
C ARG A 13 -77.85 -68.07 -15.16
N ARG A 14 -77.28 -67.90 -13.96
CA ARG A 14 -76.35 -66.81 -13.67
C ARG A 14 -75.19 -66.94 -14.63
N ASP A 15 -75.05 -65.99 -15.56
CA ASP A 15 -73.91 -65.91 -16.46
C ASP A 15 -72.65 -65.73 -15.59
N ARG A 16 -72.01 -66.85 -15.25
CA ARG A 16 -70.73 -66.85 -14.57
C ARG A 16 -69.68 -66.58 -15.63
N THR A 17 -68.90 -65.52 -15.46
CA THR A 17 -67.73 -65.29 -16.28
C THR A 17 -66.87 -66.55 -16.27
N PRO A 18 -66.44 -67.06 -17.43
CA PRO A 18 -65.64 -68.27 -17.48
C PRO A 18 -64.37 -68.04 -16.65
N LEU A 19 -64.06 -68.98 -15.75
CA LEU A 19 -62.99 -68.87 -14.75
C LEU A 19 -61.65 -68.43 -15.36
N ARG A 20 -61.40 -68.83 -16.61
CA ARG A 20 -60.21 -68.44 -17.40
C ARG A 20 -60.14 -66.94 -17.69
N VAL A 21 -61.25 -66.31 -18.05
CA VAL A 21 -61.32 -64.87 -18.35
C VAL A 21 -61.17 -64.06 -17.06
N PHE A 22 -61.78 -64.52 -15.96
CA PHE A 22 -61.61 -63.89 -14.65
C PHE A 22 -60.16 -63.97 -14.16
N GLY A 23 -59.52 -65.15 -14.28
CA GLY A 23 -58.11 -65.33 -13.95
C GLY A 23 -57.18 -64.46 -14.82
N ALA A 24 -57.45 -64.35 -16.12
CA ALA A 24 -56.68 -63.48 -17.02
C ALA A 24 -56.81 -62.00 -16.66
N LEU A 25 -58.00 -61.55 -16.25
CA LEU A 25 -58.25 -60.17 -15.84
C LEU A 25 -57.51 -59.84 -14.53
N ILE A 26 -57.53 -60.74 -13.55
CA ILE A 26 -56.73 -60.58 -12.32
C ILE A 26 -55.24 -60.52 -12.65
N ALA A 27 -54.74 -61.43 -13.48
CA ALA A 27 -53.34 -61.44 -13.88
C ALA A 27 -52.92 -60.14 -14.59
N ALA A 28 -53.78 -59.60 -15.45
CA ALA A 28 -53.53 -58.32 -16.11
C ALA A 28 -53.49 -57.15 -15.12
N VAL A 29 -54.41 -57.09 -14.17
CA VAL A 29 -54.42 -56.05 -13.13
C VAL A 29 -53.17 -56.15 -12.25
N VAL A 30 -52.78 -57.36 -11.85
CA VAL A 30 -51.56 -57.59 -11.06
C VAL A 30 -50.33 -57.16 -11.85
N ALA A 31 -50.25 -57.49 -13.15
CA ALA A 31 -49.14 -57.08 -14.00
C ALA A 31 -49.03 -55.55 -14.13
N VAL A 32 -50.15 -54.85 -14.33
CA VAL A 32 -50.16 -53.37 -14.40
C VAL A 32 -49.75 -52.76 -13.06
N CYS A 33 -50.25 -53.27 -11.94
CA CYS A 33 -49.86 -52.80 -10.62
C CYS A 33 -48.36 -53.06 -10.33
N ALA A 34 -47.83 -54.21 -10.73
CA ALA A 34 -46.41 -54.54 -10.55
C ALA A 34 -45.51 -53.62 -11.39
N CYS A 35 -45.87 -53.36 -12.65
CA CYS A 35 -45.15 -52.39 -13.49
C CYS A 35 -45.23 -50.97 -12.90
N GLY A 36 -46.40 -50.55 -12.42
CA GLY A 36 -46.57 -49.25 -11.78
C GLY A 36 -45.75 -49.10 -10.49
N PHE A 37 -45.71 -50.15 -9.67
CA PHE A 37 -44.89 -50.17 -8.46
C PHE A 37 -43.40 -50.10 -8.77
N TYR A 38 -42.92 -50.91 -9.73
CA TYR A 38 -41.51 -50.87 -10.16
C TYR A 38 -41.11 -49.50 -10.72
N TYR A 39 -41.98 -48.89 -11.52
CA TYR A 39 -41.74 -47.55 -12.05
C TYR A 39 -41.71 -46.48 -10.93
N ALA A 40 -42.64 -46.56 -9.98
CA ALA A 40 -42.67 -45.64 -8.84
C ALA A 40 -41.41 -45.80 -7.98
N ASP A 41 -41.01 -47.03 -7.67
CA ASP A 41 -39.82 -47.31 -6.86
C ASP A 41 -38.54 -46.77 -7.51
N THR A 42 -38.37 -47.00 -8.81
CA THR A 42 -37.21 -46.46 -9.56
C THR A 42 -37.23 -44.93 -9.65
N PHE A 43 -38.37 -44.33 -10.00
CA PHE A 43 -38.47 -42.89 -10.17
C PHE A 43 -38.32 -42.12 -8.84
N PHE A 44 -39.01 -42.55 -7.78
CA PHE A 44 -38.90 -41.91 -6.47
C PHE A 44 -37.57 -42.22 -5.77
N GLY A 45 -37.00 -43.41 -5.99
CA GLY A 45 -35.69 -43.78 -5.49
C GLY A 45 -34.58 -42.91 -6.08
N GLU A 46 -34.59 -42.71 -7.40
CA GLU A 46 -33.62 -41.82 -8.06
C GLU A 46 -33.78 -40.37 -7.59
N LEU A 47 -35.02 -39.86 -7.55
CA LEU A 47 -35.31 -38.49 -7.09
C LEU A 47 -34.80 -38.25 -5.66
N GLY A 48 -35.08 -39.18 -4.74
CA GLY A 48 -34.64 -39.09 -3.35
C GLY A 48 -33.12 -39.14 -3.22
N SER A 49 -32.43 -39.96 -4.02
CA SER A 49 -30.96 -40.03 -4.01
C SER A 49 -30.31 -38.72 -4.48
N VAL A 50 -30.90 -38.07 -5.48
CA VAL A 50 -30.43 -36.78 -6.01
C VAL A 50 -30.67 -35.67 -5.00
N GLU A 51 -31.84 -35.62 -4.37
CA GLU A 51 -32.16 -34.63 -3.33
C GLU A 51 -31.25 -34.78 -2.10
N ALA A 52 -31.01 -36.01 -1.65
CA ALA A 52 -30.10 -36.28 -0.54
C ALA A 52 -28.68 -35.80 -0.86
N ARG A 53 -28.17 -36.10 -2.06
CA ARG A 53 -26.85 -35.65 -2.50
C ARG A 53 -26.77 -34.14 -2.64
N LEU A 54 -27.83 -33.50 -3.11
CA LEU A 54 -27.93 -32.04 -3.19
C LEU A 54 -27.89 -31.42 -1.79
N ALA A 55 -28.61 -31.99 -0.82
CA ALA A 55 -28.60 -31.54 0.56
C ALA A 55 -27.22 -31.69 1.22
N GLU A 56 -26.54 -32.82 0.98
CA GLU A 56 -25.18 -33.07 1.45
C GLU A 56 -24.19 -32.04 0.89
N VAL A 57 -24.15 -31.85 -0.42
CA VAL A 57 -23.26 -30.88 -1.07
C VAL A 57 -23.54 -29.45 -0.60
N LYS A 58 -24.82 -29.09 -0.40
CA LYS A 58 -25.19 -27.79 0.18
C LYS A 58 -24.70 -27.62 1.61
N SER A 59 -24.81 -28.67 2.42
CA SER A 59 -24.31 -28.69 3.80
C SER A 59 -22.79 -28.49 3.83
N GLU A 60 -22.06 -29.24 3.02
CA GLU A 60 -20.60 -29.12 2.88
C GLU A 60 -20.19 -27.71 2.43
N LEU A 61 -20.86 -27.17 1.41
CA LEU A 61 -20.63 -25.83 0.91
C LEU A 61 -20.91 -24.79 2.01
N SER A 62 -21.98 -24.95 2.79
CA SER A 62 -22.30 -24.06 3.90
C SER A 62 -21.24 -24.09 5.00
N GLY A 63 -20.62 -25.25 5.23
CA GLY A 63 -19.51 -25.41 6.19
C GLY A 63 -18.19 -24.83 5.71
N LEU A 64 -17.94 -24.84 4.40
CA LEU A 64 -16.72 -24.29 3.78
C LEU A 64 -16.78 -22.78 3.57
N LEU A 65 -17.96 -22.23 3.29
CA LEU A 65 -18.17 -20.79 3.10
C LEU A 65 -17.57 -19.88 4.20
N PRO A 66 -17.70 -20.16 5.51
CA PRO A 66 -17.09 -19.32 6.54
C PRO A 66 -15.55 -19.35 6.48
N GLN A 67 -14.95 -20.48 6.11
CA GLN A 67 -13.49 -20.59 5.96
C GLN A 67 -12.99 -19.75 4.78
N VAL A 68 -13.71 -19.81 3.65
CA VAL A 68 -13.41 -18.97 2.47
C VAL A 68 -13.56 -17.49 2.82
N LYS A 69 -14.64 -17.09 3.48
CA LYS A 69 -14.84 -15.70 3.92
C LYS A 69 -13.73 -15.23 4.87
N HIS A 70 -13.29 -16.10 5.78
CA HIS A 70 -12.20 -15.77 6.68
C HIS A 70 -10.88 -15.60 5.93
N HIS A 71 -10.55 -16.52 5.02
CA HIS A 71 -9.40 -16.39 4.14
C HIS A 71 -9.43 -15.07 3.35
N ASP A 72 -10.57 -14.74 2.72
CA ASP A 72 -10.72 -13.50 1.96
C ASP A 72 -10.55 -12.25 2.83
N SER A 73 -11.00 -12.30 4.09
CA SER A 73 -10.81 -11.21 5.05
C SER A 73 -9.33 -11.02 5.41
N LEU A 74 -8.58 -12.11 5.59
CA LEU A 74 -7.14 -12.06 5.87
C LEU A 74 -6.34 -11.55 4.67
N VAL A 75 -6.74 -11.92 3.45
CA VAL A 75 -6.11 -11.42 2.22
C VAL A 75 -6.30 -9.90 2.12
N ARG A 76 -7.52 -9.40 2.36
CA ARG A 76 -7.78 -7.94 2.37
C ARG A 76 -6.96 -7.21 3.43
N GLU A 77 -6.89 -7.77 4.63
CA GLU A 77 -6.10 -7.18 5.72
C GLU A 77 -4.61 -7.15 5.37
N LYS A 78 -4.07 -8.22 4.78
CA LYS A 78 -2.70 -8.26 4.28
C LYS A 78 -2.44 -7.18 3.23
N ASP A 79 -3.35 -7.02 2.27
CA ASP A 79 -3.21 -6.03 1.20
C ASP A 79 -3.24 -4.61 1.79
N ASP A 80 -4.14 -4.33 2.73
CA ASP A 80 -4.22 -3.05 3.44
C ASP A 80 -2.93 -2.73 4.20
N TYR A 81 -2.36 -3.69 4.93
CA TYR A 81 -1.08 -3.49 5.62
C TYR A 81 0.08 -3.31 4.64
N SER A 82 0.09 -4.03 3.53
CA SER A 82 1.13 -3.88 2.50
C SER A 82 1.10 -2.48 1.87
N ALA A 83 -0.09 -1.95 1.61
CA ALA A 83 -0.28 -0.60 1.09
C ALA A 83 0.18 0.46 2.10
N ARG A 84 -0.18 0.29 3.38
CA ARG A 84 0.28 1.16 4.48
C ARG A 84 1.79 1.12 4.66
N ALA A 85 2.39 -0.07 4.66
CA ALA A 85 3.83 -0.24 4.78
C ALA A 85 4.57 0.44 3.62
N THR A 86 4.07 0.26 2.39
CA THR A 86 4.60 0.93 1.20
C THR A 86 4.50 2.45 1.33
N THR A 87 3.36 2.96 1.79
CA THR A 87 3.16 4.40 2.02
C THR A 87 4.10 4.95 3.09
N ILE A 88 4.29 4.23 4.20
CA ILE A 88 5.22 4.62 5.26
C ILE A 88 6.66 4.63 4.74
N HIS A 89 7.04 3.62 3.94
CA HIS A 89 8.36 3.55 3.34
C HIS A 89 8.61 4.71 2.37
N GLU A 90 7.62 5.05 1.55
CA GLU A 90 7.67 6.21 0.66
C GLU A 90 7.78 7.51 1.45
N ILE A 91 6.97 7.68 2.51
CA ILE A 91 7.08 8.82 3.42
C ILE A 91 8.46 8.88 4.05
N SER A 92 9.01 7.76 4.52
CA SER A 92 10.33 7.66 5.14
C SER A 92 11.44 8.09 4.17
N LYS A 93 11.44 7.55 2.94
CA LYS A 93 12.36 7.95 1.87
C LYS A 93 12.24 9.43 1.49
N SER A 94 11.03 9.99 1.56
CA SER A 94 10.79 11.38 1.22
C SER A 94 11.25 12.39 2.29
N ARG A 95 11.47 11.94 3.53
CA ARG A 95 11.87 12.80 4.64
C ARG A 95 13.38 13.00 4.65
N ILE A 96 13.81 14.22 4.96
CA ILE A 96 15.21 14.53 5.23
C ILE A 96 15.45 14.27 6.72
N SER A 97 16.41 13.40 7.03
CA SER A 97 16.84 13.20 8.41
C SER A 97 17.75 14.36 8.83
N TRP A 98 17.14 15.42 9.37
CA TRP A 98 17.89 16.62 9.79
C TRP A 98 18.95 16.32 10.84
N THR A 99 18.71 15.35 11.72
CA THR A 99 19.71 14.89 12.69
C THR A 99 20.94 14.33 11.99
N LYS A 100 20.77 13.47 10.98
CA LYS A 100 21.91 12.96 10.18
C LYS A 100 22.63 14.09 9.44
N LYS A 101 21.87 15.05 8.89
CA LYS A 101 22.46 16.20 8.18
C LYS A 101 23.26 17.12 9.08
N ILE A 102 22.81 17.34 10.31
CA ILE A 102 23.56 18.13 11.30
C ILE A 102 24.83 17.39 11.71
N ASP A 103 24.75 16.07 11.91
CA ASP A 103 25.91 15.23 12.22
C ASP A 103 26.96 15.27 11.09
N GLU A 104 26.52 15.05 9.85
CA GLU A 104 27.37 15.19 8.64
C GLU A 104 27.98 16.60 8.54
N LEU A 105 27.23 17.65 8.88
CA LEU A 105 27.74 19.03 8.87
C LEU A 105 28.82 19.24 9.94
N ILE A 106 28.63 18.69 11.14
CA ILE A 106 29.60 18.77 12.23
C ILE A 106 30.88 18.04 11.85
N ASP A 107 30.77 16.86 11.25
CA ASP A 107 31.91 16.09 10.76
C ASP A 107 32.71 16.88 9.72
N ILE A 108 32.03 17.53 8.77
CA ILE A 108 32.68 18.38 7.74
C ILE A 108 33.35 19.59 8.40
N THR A 109 32.72 20.24 9.39
CA THR A 109 33.36 21.38 10.06
C THR A 109 34.59 20.98 10.84
N ASN A 110 34.58 19.81 11.48
CA ASN A 110 35.72 19.33 12.26
C ASN A 110 36.83 18.73 11.38
N ALA A 111 36.48 18.20 10.21
CA ALA A 111 37.46 17.65 9.26
C ALA A 111 38.42 18.73 8.72
N GLY A 112 38.01 19.99 8.71
CA GLY A 112 38.80 21.12 8.26
C GLY A 112 39.74 21.74 9.29
N GLU A 113 39.81 21.20 10.51
CA GLU A 113 40.72 21.72 11.53
C GLU A 113 42.17 21.76 11.00
N PRO A 114 42.91 22.86 11.27
CA PRO A 114 44.26 23.02 10.77
C PRO A 114 45.17 21.93 11.33
N ARG A 115 45.46 20.92 10.50
CA ARG A 115 46.51 19.95 10.80
C ARG A 115 47.84 20.69 10.87
N GLU A 116 48.59 20.43 11.95
CA GLU A 116 49.89 21.05 12.27
C GLU A 116 50.90 21.05 11.11
N GLU A 117 50.73 20.15 10.13
CA GLU A 117 51.65 19.98 9.00
C GLU A 117 51.33 20.83 7.75
N THR A 118 50.11 21.35 7.58
CA THR A 118 49.70 21.98 6.30
C THR A 118 49.25 23.44 6.42
N GLY A 119 48.86 23.93 7.60
CA GLY A 119 48.46 25.32 7.82
C GLY A 119 47.19 25.81 7.10
N GLU A 120 46.70 25.07 6.11
CA GLU A 120 45.52 25.40 5.29
C GLU A 120 44.25 24.74 5.83
N GLY A 121 43.92 25.01 7.10
CA GLY A 121 42.65 24.62 7.71
C GLY A 121 41.61 25.74 7.69
N TYR A 122 40.36 25.40 7.96
CA TYR A 122 39.31 26.36 8.26
C TYR A 122 38.78 26.10 9.68
N LEU A 123 38.64 27.17 10.46
CA LEU A 123 37.90 27.13 11.72
C LEU A 123 36.57 27.84 11.48
N VAL A 124 35.52 27.04 11.37
CA VAL A 124 34.15 27.50 11.08
C VAL A 124 33.22 27.06 12.21
N TRP A 125 32.39 27.98 12.68
CA TRP A 125 31.28 27.68 13.58
C TRP A 125 29.99 28.32 13.07
N PHE A 126 28.84 27.83 13.55
CA PHE A 126 27.54 28.33 13.13
C PHE A 126 26.82 29.02 14.28
N GLY A 127 26.24 30.19 13.99
CA GLY A 127 25.42 30.91 14.95
C GLY A 127 23.94 30.52 14.85
N THR A 128 23.42 30.48 13.62
CA THR A 128 22.00 30.24 13.36
C THR A 128 21.80 29.23 12.25
N LEU A 129 20.78 28.38 12.43
CA LEU A 129 20.30 27.40 11.44
C LEU A 129 18.79 27.60 11.28
N ASP A 130 18.41 28.17 10.14
CA ASP A 130 17.02 28.42 9.77
C ASP A 130 16.59 27.44 8.68
N ILE A 131 15.66 26.54 9.02
CA ILE A 131 15.10 25.57 8.09
C ILE A 131 13.70 26.03 7.70
N THR A 132 13.54 26.49 6.47
CA THR A 132 12.24 26.89 5.92
C THR A 132 11.70 25.81 5.00
N GLN A 133 10.58 25.20 5.37
CA GLN A 133 9.88 24.24 4.53
C GLN A 133 8.69 24.93 3.85
N ASN A 134 8.64 24.85 2.52
CA ASN A 134 7.49 25.37 1.79
C ASN A 134 6.34 24.37 1.95
N VAL A 135 5.44 24.66 2.90
CA VAL A 135 4.22 23.87 3.09
C VAL A 135 3.40 23.88 1.80
N ILE A 136 2.82 22.72 1.48
CA ILE A 136 2.14 22.32 0.23
C ILE A 136 1.14 23.37 -0.32
N GLU A 137 0.62 24.27 0.52
CA GLU A 137 -0.28 25.35 0.10
C GLU A 137 0.35 26.32 -0.90
N ASN A 138 1.65 26.65 -0.75
CA ASN A 138 2.36 27.53 -1.68
C ASN A 138 2.76 26.80 -2.97
N ALA A 139 3.01 25.49 -2.90
CA ALA A 139 3.26 24.66 -4.08
C ALA A 139 2.01 24.53 -4.98
N LYS A 140 0.80 24.46 -4.39
CA LYS A 140 -0.46 24.47 -5.15
C LYS A 140 -0.71 25.80 -5.87
N LYS A 141 -0.33 26.95 -5.27
CA LYS A 141 -0.43 28.26 -5.92
C LYS A 141 0.57 28.41 -7.09
N LYS A 142 1.78 27.85 -6.98
CA LYS A 142 2.79 27.86 -8.06
C LYS A 142 2.49 26.87 -9.20
N LYS A 143 1.96 25.67 -8.90
CA LYS A 143 1.51 24.69 -9.92
C LYS A 143 0.48 25.26 -10.89
N LYS A 144 -0.30 26.25 -10.46
CA LYS A 144 -1.35 26.88 -11.27
C LYS A 144 -0.83 27.87 -12.32
N LYS A 145 0.45 28.30 -12.24
CA LYS A 145 1.00 29.32 -13.13
C LYS A 145 1.81 28.75 -14.30
N ASP A 146 2.60 27.69 -14.07
CA ASP A 146 3.58 27.21 -15.08
C ASP A 146 3.57 25.69 -15.34
N GLY A 147 2.67 24.91 -14.72
CA GLY A 147 2.54 23.46 -14.97
C GLY A 147 3.71 22.57 -14.50
N ALA A 148 4.87 23.15 -14.19
CA ALA A 148 6.02 22.48 -13.60
C ALA A 148 5.93 22.47 -12.06
N GLU A 149 6.26 21.34 -11.44
CA GLU A 149 6.42 21.25 -9.99
C GLU A 149 7.65 22.07 -9.57
N PRO A 150 7.58 22.92 -8.53
CA PRO A 150 8.75 23.69 -8.11
C PRO A 150 9.85 22.73 -7.68
N ASP A 151 11.03 22.86 -8.29
CA ASP A 151 12.16 21.94 -8.10
C ASP A 151 12.76 21.99 -6.67
N THR A 152 12.33 22.97 -5.87
CA THR A 152 12.75 23.20 -4.49
C THR A 152 11.62 23.00 -3.48
N ALA A 153 11.85 22.14 -2.47
CA ALA A 153 10.92 21.86 -1.36
C ALA A 153 11.05 22.83 -0.17
N GLY A 154 12.10 23.65 -0.13
CA GLY A 154 12.41 24.53 0.98
C GLY A 154 13.78 25.17 0.82
N ASN A 155 14.20 25.94 1.81
CA ASN A 155 15.54 26.52 1.87
C ASN A 155 16.11 26.36 3.27
N VAL A 156 17.38 25.96 3.35
CA VAL A 156 18.17 25.95 4.58
C VAL A 156 19.08 27.15 4.55
N ARG A 157 19.03 27.96 5.60
CA ARG A 157 19.95 29.07 5.79
C ARG A 157 20.81 28.80 7.02
N LEU A 158 22.11 28.91 6.83
CA LEU A 158 23.10 28.78 7.88
C LEU A 158 23.86 30.09 7.97
N GLN A 159 24.06 30.60 9.18
CA GLN A 159 24.97 31.71 9.41
C GLN A 159 26.29 31.14 9.94
N GLY A 160 27.27 31.03 9.03
CA GLY A 160 28.61 30.60 9.35
C GLY A 160 29.50 31.77 9.75
N MET A 161 30.42 31.51 10.67
CA MET A 161 31.45 32.42 11.12
C MET A 161 32.80 31.73 10.96
N CYS A 162 33.80 32.44 10.45
CA CYS A 162 35.15 31.93 10.27
C CYS A 162 36.16 32.79 11.03
N ALA A 163 37.14 32.14 11.66
CA ALA A 163 38.21 32.78 12.44
C ALA A 163 39.22 33.57 11.61
N THR A 164 39.14 33.50 10.28
CA THR A 164 40.19 34.03 9.39
C THR A 164 39.70 35.25 8.63
N GLU A 165 40.63 36.16 8.35
CA GLU A 165 40.40 37.32 7.47
C GLU A 165 40.41 36.94 5.99
N HIS A 166 40.86 35.73 5.66
CA HIS A 166 41.04 35.27 4.29
C HIS A 166 39.83 34.48 3.79
N ALA A 167 39.26 34.93 2.67
CA ALA A 167 38.16 34.24 2.00
C ALA A 167 38.55 32.82 1.51
N SER A 168 39.84 32.48 1.45
CA SER A 168 40.34 31.16 1.04
C SER A 168 39.84 30.04 1.97
N SER A 169 39.76 30.27 3.27
CA SER A 169 39.29 29.26 4.23
C SER A 169 37.79 28.98 4.08
N ILE A 170 37.00 30.00 3.71
CA ILE A 170 35.58 29.82 3.38
C ILE A 170 35.43 29.01 2.09
N VAL A 171 36.25 29.30 1.06
CA VAL A 171 36.22 28.55 -0.20
C VAL A 171 36.62 27.08 0.01
N ALA A 172 37.63 26.82 0.85
CA ALA A 172 38.01 25.46 1.23
C ALA A 172 36.85 24.72 1.91
N PHE A 173 36.23 25.33 2.92
CA PHE A 173 35.05 24.76 3.58
C PHE A 173 33.90 24.49 2.60
N LEU A 174 33.57 25.44 1.71
CA LEU A 174 32.51 25.24 0.72
C LEU A 174 32.85 24.14 -0.29
N THR A 175 34.13 23.94 -0.59
CA THR A 175 34.60 22.86 -1.47
C THR A 175 34.46 21.50 -0.78
N ASP A 176 34.82 21.41 0.49
CA ASP A 176 34.68 20.19 1.30
C ASP A 176 33.22 19.86 1.60
N LEU A 177 32.40 20.89 1.78
CA LEU A 177 30.95 20.74 1.82
C LEU A 177 30.50 20.08 0.51
N LYS A 178 30.81 20.68 -0.67
CA LYS A 178 30.40 20.18 -1.99
C LYS A 178 30.93 18.80 -2.34
N SER A 179 32.11 18.42 -1.85
CA SER A 179 32.73 17.13 -2.12
C SER A 179 32.06 15.98 -1.36
N ASN A 180 31.36 16.27 -0.26
CA ASN A 180 30.61 15.27 0.49
C ASN A 180 29.28 14.93 -0.21
N GLU A 181 29.29 13.85 -1.00
CA GLU A 181 28.12 13.38 -1.75
C GLU A 181 26.93 13.01 -0.86
N GLU A 182 27.19 12.44 0.32
CA GLU A 182 26.12 12.07 1.26
C GLU A 182 25.38 13.31 1.75
N PHE A 183 26.12 14.36 2.11
CA PHE A 183 25.57 15.64 2.53
C PHE A 183 24.80 16.32 1.40
N PHE A 184 25.39 16.43 0.20
CA PHE A 184 24.82 17.16 -0.94
C PHE A 184 23.63 16.52 -1.62
N ARG A 185 23.37 15.23 -1.41
CA ARG A 185 22.30 14.51 -2.10
C ARG A 185 20.93 15.18 -2.01
N ASP A 186 20.62 15.81 -0.87
CA ASP A 186 19.33 16.44 -0.60
C ASP A 186 19.24 17.92 -1.04
N PHE A 187 20.35 18.51 -1.50
CA PHE A 187 20.45 19.91 -1.90
C PHE A 187 20.71 20.05 -3.40
N SER A 188 20.26 21.17 -3.98
CA SER A 188 20.44 21.44 -5.42
C SER A 188 21.79 22.09 -5.70
N HIS A 189 22.08 23.16 -4.96
CA HIS A 189 23.33 23.91 -5.02
C HIS A 189 23.50 24.69 -3.69
N ILE A 190 24.69 25.24 -3.49
CA ILE A 190 24.92 26.30 -2.50
C ILE A 190 24.83 27.64 -3.24
N GLU A 191 24.04 28.57 -2.72
CA GLU A 191 24.09 29.97 -3.16
C GLU A 191 25.42 30.59 -2.71
N ASP A 192 26.08 31.34 -3.60
CA ASP A 192 27.38 31.93 -3.30
C ASP A 192 27.27 32.90 -2.10
N PRO A 193 27.94 32.61 -0.97
CA PRO A 193 27.79 33.43 0.22
C PRO A 193 28.47 34.78 0.04
N LYS A 194 27.81 35.85 0.49
CA LYS A 194 28.44 37.16 0.61
C LYS A 194 29.11 37.24 1.98
N ALA A 195 30.44 37.16 1.97
CA ALA A 195 31.21 37.23 3.20
C ALA A 195 31.38 38.69 3.63
N ASP A 196 30.93 39.02 4.83
CA ASP A 196 31.07 40.34 5.44
C ASP A 196 32.03 40.24 6.64
N LEU A 197 33.05 41.10 6.67
CA LEU A 197 33.97 41.22 7.80
C LEU A 197 33.25 41.88 8.97
N MET A 198 33.22 41.21 10.12
CA MET A 198 32.71 41.77 11.36
C MET A 198 33.87 41.90 12.36
N GLU A 199 34.10 43.12 12.85
CA GLU A 199 34.96 43.33 14.01
C GLU A 199 34.14 42.97 15.27
N GLN A 200 34.68 42.07 16.10
CA GLN A 200 34.03 41.76 17.36
C GLN A 200 34.19 42.94 18.32
N GLU A 201 33.07 43.43 18.88
CA GLU A 201 33.07 44.58 19.82
C GLU A 201 33.82 44.29 21.13
N ASP A 202 34.10 43.02 21.43
CA ASP A 202 34.69 42.57 22.68
C ASP A 202 36.06 41.91 22.44
N GLN A 203 37.14 42.68 22.65
CA GLN A 203 38.54 42.30 22.40
C GLN A 203 39.05 41.12 23.25
N ALA A 204 38.24 40.61 24.19
CA ALA A 204 38.56 39.46 25.01
C ALA A 204 38.17 38.10 24.38
N LEU A 205 37.45 38.09 23.26
CA LEU A 205 37.12 36.87 22.52
C LEU A 205 38.21 36.56 21.48
N GLU A 206 38.76 35.36 21.56
CA GLU A 206 39.58 34.78 20.50
C GLU A 206 38.64 34.06 19.52
N PRO A 207 38.68 34.36 18.20
CA PRO A 207 39.55 35.28 17.48
C PRO A 207 38.99 36.72 17.34
N ALA A 208 39.88 37.72 17.29
CA ALA A 208 39.54 39.15 17.27
C ALA A 208 38.82 39.65 15.99
N HIS A 209 39.00 38.94 14.87
CA HIS A 209 38.35 39.21 13.60
C HIS A 209 37.58 37.97 13.15
N VAL A 210 36.30 38.17 12.81
CA VAL A 210 35.42 37.08 12.37
C VAL A 210 34.79 37.46 11.04
N MET A 211 34.89 36.59 10.06
CA MET A 211 34.18 36.74 8.80
C MET A 211 32.84 36.02 8.89
N ASN A 212 31.75 36.76 8.76
CA ASN A 212 30.39 36.20 8.72
C ASN A 212 30.02 35.87 7.27
N PHE A 213 29.53 34.67 7.03
CA PHE A 213 29.12 34.22 5.71
C PHE A 213 27.78 33.46 5.79
N PRO A 214 26.68 34.03 5.28
CA PRO A 214 25.40 33.35 5.21
C PRO A 214 25.41 32.36 4.05
N ILE A 215 25.15 31.09 4.33
CA ILE A 215 24.96 30.02 3.35
C ILE A 215 23.47 29.79 3.17
N ALA A 216 23.00 29.81 1.93
CA ALA A 216 21.66 29.37 1.57
C ALA A 216 21.73 28.13 0.67
N MET A 217 21.00 27.09 1.06
CA MET A 217 20.95 25.80 0.38
C MET A 217 19.51 25.43 0.05
N PRO A 218 19.07 25.65 -1.21
CA PRO A 218 17.78 25.18 -1.69
C PRO A 218 17.68 23.65 -1.66
N VAL A 219 16.69 23.16 -0.91
CA VAL A 219 16.40 21.74 -0.72
C VAL A 219 15.67 21.19 -1.93
N LEU A 220 16.14 20.06 -2.47
CA LEU A 220 15.52 19.42 -3.64
C LEU A 220 14.10 18.93 -3.34
N SER A 221 13.24 19.05 -4.36
CA SER A 221 11.88 18.50 -4.32
C SER A 221 11.90 16.98 -4.11
N ARG A 222 10.79 16.42 -3.61
CA ARG A 222 10.67 14.96 -3.43
C ARG A 222 10.87 14.21 -4.74
N ALA A 223 10.32 14.75 -5.84
CA ALA A 223 10.46 14.17 -7.16
C ALA A 223 11.92 14.20 -7.65
N ALA A 224 12.61 15.33 -7.47
CA ALA A 224 14.01 15.46 -7.87
C ALA A 224 14.96 14.56 -7.05
N ARG A 225 14.67 14.37 -5.75
CA ARG A 225 15.46 13.46 -4.90
C ARG A 225 15.24 11.98 -5.21
N ALA A 226 14.06 11.60 -5.69
CA ALA A 226 13.80 10.22 -6.10
C ALA A 226 14.50 9.84 -7.42
N ALA A 227 14.97 10.83 -8.20
CA ALA A 227 15.62 10.63 -9.49
C ALA A 227 17.16 10.55 -9.42
N LYS A 228 17.76 10.92 -8.29
CA LYS A 228 19.21 10.78 -8.01
C LYS A 228 19.46 9.46 -7.27
#